data_AF-G0QCF1-F1
#
_entry.id   AF-G0QCF1-F1
#
_cell.length_a   1.000
_cell.length_b   1.000
_cell.length_c   1.000
_cell.angle_alpha   90.00
_cell.angle_beta   90.00
_cell.angle_gamma   90.00
#
_symmetry.space_group_name_H-M   'P 1'
#
loop_
_entity.id
_entity.type
_entity.pdbx_description
1 polymer ?
#
loop_
_entity_poly.entity_id
_entity_poly.type
_entity_poly.pdbx_seq_one_letter_code
_entity_poly.pdbx_strand_id
1 'polypeptide(L)' 'MIRKNPDTGQYTVKDAVDGTETVSTHPPKFSYPDDMAEYRRRTREDTE' A
#
# COMPACT_ATOMS: atom_id res chain seq x y z
N MET A 1 -3.09 -10.14 11.28
CA MET A 1 -3.10 -9.77 9.85
C MET A 1 -1.69 -9.93 9.32
N ILE A 2 -1.49 -10.49 8.11
CA ILE A 2 -0.14 -10.62 7.53
C ILE A 2 0.29 -9.26 6.97
N ARG A 3 1.41 -8.74 7.46
CA ARG A 3 2.03 -7.48 7.05
C ARG A 3 3.39 -7.76 6.40
N LYS A 4 3.94 -6.77 5.70
CA LYS A 4 5.24 -6.87 5.03
C LYS A 4 6.06 -5.61 5.26
N ASN A 5 7.35 -5.77 5.56
CA ASN A 5 8.29 -4.65 5.58
C ASN A 5 8.52 -4.19 4.12
N PRO A 6 8.27 -2.91 3.77
CA PRO A 6 8.44 -2.40 2.41
C PRO A 6 9.91 -2.38 1.95
N ASP A 7 10.87 -2.24 2.87
CA ASP A 7 12.30 -2.11 2.54
C ASP A 7 12.96 -3.47 2.30
N THR A 8 12.69 -4.44 3.18
CA THR A 8 13.35 -5.77 3.15
C THR A 8 12.48 -6.85 2.51
N GLY A 9 11.17 -6.62 2.42
CA GLY A 9 10.21 -7.58 1.90
C GLY A 9 9.82 -8.71 2.85
N GLN A 10 10.30 -8.68 4.11
CA GLN A 10 9.98 -9.71 5.11
C GLN A 10 8.49 -9.68 5.50
N TYR A 11 7.85 -10.84 5.51
CA TYR A 11 6.50 -11.00 6.05
C TYR A 11 6.50 -11.13 7.57
N THR A 12 5.50 -10.53 8.22
CA THR A 12 5.37 -10.54 9.68
C THR A 12 3.90 -10.31 10.09
N VAL A 13 3.63 -10.39 11.39
CA VAL A 13 2.37 -9.96 12.01
C VAL A 13 2.53 -8.72 12.87
N LYS A 14 3.78 -8.24 13.05
CA LYS A 14 4.11 -7.04 13.83
C LYS A 14 3.87 -5.78 13.02
N ASP A 15 3.52 -4.69 13.68
CA ASP A 15 3.31 -3.39 13.03
C ASP A 15 4.61 -2.70 12.63
N ALA A 16 5.76 -3.03 13.24
CA ALA A 16 7.08 -2.52 12.85
C ALA A 16 8.16 -3.62 12.94
N VAL A 17 9.13 -3.56 12.03
CA VAL A 17 10.31 -4.43 11.97
C VAL A 17 11.49 -3.58 11.51
N ASP A 18 12.63 -3.69 12.21
CA ASP A 18 13.87 -2.95 11.90
C ASP A 18 13.72 -1.41 11.88
N GLY A 19 12.74 -0.89 12.62
CA GLY A 19 12.43 0.55 12.68
C GLY A 19 11.48 1.04 11.57
N THR A 20 11.14 0.19 10.60
CA THR A 20 10.19 0.50 9.53
C THR A 20 8.79 -0.01 9.89
N GLU A 21 7.77 0.83 9.70
CA GLU A 21 6.38 0.39 9.80
C GLU A 21 6.04 -0.56 8.65
N THR A 22 5.44 -1.70 8.99
CA THR A 22 5.08 -2.72 8.01
C THR A 22 3.75 -2.35 7.35
N VAL A 23 3.56 -2.72 6.10
CA VAL A 23 2.35 -2.40 5.33
C VAL A 23 1.47 -3.63 5.16
N SER A 24 0.17 -3.42 4.88
CA SER A 24 -0.72 -4.50 4.48
C SER A 24 -0.16 -5.22 3.26
N THR A 25 -0.18 -6.54 3.31
CA THR A 25 0.21 -7.39 2.18
C THR A 25 -0.84 -7.44 1.08
N HIS A 26 -2.10 -7.27 1.46
CA HIS A 26 -3.21 -7.34 0.52
C HIS A 26 -3.33 -5.99 -0.19
N PRO A 27 -3.56 -5.99 -1.51
CA PRO A 27 -3.80 -4.75 -2.24
C PRO A 27 -5.07 -4.04 -1.74
N PRO A 28 -5.20 -2.73 -1.96
CA PRO A 28 -6.46 -2.02 -1.76
C PRO A 28 -7.58 -2.69 -2.56
N LYS A 29 -8.78 -2.69 -2.00
CA LYS A 29 -9.95 -3.21 -2.71
C LYS A 29 -10.27 -2.29 -3.89
N PHE A 30 -10.63 -2.91 -5.01
CA PHE A 30 -11.16 -2.21 -6.18
C PHE A 30 -12.69 -2.31 -6.19
N SER A 31 -13.38 -1.20 -6.49
CA SER A 31 -14.81 -1.15 -6.73
C SER A 31 -15.10 -0.73 -8.17
N TYR A 32 -16.19 -1.25 -8.75
CA TYR A 32 -16.70 -0.78 -10.02
C TYR A 32 -18.11 -0.17 -9.82
N PRO A 33 -18.37 1.07 -10.28
CA PRO A 33 -17.38 2.00 -10.82
C PRO A 33 -16.39 2.48 -9.74
N ASP A 34 -15.26 3.04 -10.19
CA ASP A 34 -14.23 3.60 -9.31
C ASP A 34 -14.38 5.12 -9.25
N ASP A 35 -15.06 5.59 -8.20
CA ASP A 35 -15.44 7.00 -8.03
C ASP A 35 -14.24 7.95 -7.96
N MET A 36 -13.05 7.45 -7.63
CA MET A 36 -11.83 8.25 -7.43
C MET A 36 -10.73 7.94 -8.44
N ALA A 37 -11.03 7.20 -9.51
CA ALA A 37 -10.05 6.81 -10.52
C ALA A 37 -9.35 8.01 -11.16
N GLU A 38 -10.12 9.01 -11.60
CA GLU A 38 -9.59 10.21 -12.28
C GLU A 38 -8.66 11.02 -11.36
N TYR A 39 -9.03 11.19 -10.10
CA TYR A 39 -8.19 11.88 -9.12
C TYR A 39 -6.86 11.14 -8.92
N ARG A 40 -6.89 9.81 -8.68
CA ARG A 40 -5.66 9.03 -8.48
C ARG A 40 -4.75 9.04 -9.71
N ARG A 41 -5.31 9.11 -10.93
CA ARG A 41 -4.52 9.23 -12.17
C ARG A 41 -3.81 10.57 -12.27
N ARG A 42 -4.52 11.68 -12.05
CA ARG A 42 -3.92 13.03 -12.08
C ARG A 42 -2.81 13.20 -11.06
N THR A 43 -3.06 12.81 -9.80
CA THR A 43 -2.04 12.92 -8.75
C THR A 43 -0.81 12.07 -9.05
N ARG A 44 -0.98 10.92 -9.72
CA ARG A 44 0.14 10.10 -10.16
C ARG A 44 0.96 10.80 -11.24
N GLU A 45 0.31 11.41 -12.22
CA GLU A 45 0.98 12.19 -13.28
C GLU A 45 1.75 13.39 -12.73
N ASP A 46 1.24 14.09 -11.70
CA ASP A 46 1.91 15.24 -11.09
C ASP A 46 3.15 14.85 -10.26
N THR A 47 3.26 13.58 -9.84
CA THR A 47 4.33 13.09 -8.96
C THR A 47 5.47 12.41 -9.75
N GLU A 48 5.22 11.97 -10.98
CA GLU A 48 6.18 11.30 -11.88
C GLU A 48 6.97 12.31 -12.73
#